data_AF-A0A9Q9MZJ7-F1
#
_entry.id   AF-A0A9Q9MZJ7-F1
#
_cell.length_a   1.000
_cell.length_b   1.000
_cell.length_c   1.000
_cell.angle_alpha   90.00
_cell.angle_beta   90.00
_cell.angle_gamma   90.00
#
_symmetry.space_group_name_H-M   'P 1'
#
loop_
_entity.id
_entity.type
_entity.pdbx_description
1 polymer ?
#
loop_
_entity_poly.entity_id
_entity_poly.type
_entity_poly.pdbx_seq_one_letter_code
_entity_poly.pdbx_strand_id
1 'polypeptide(L)' 'MQPHQQRVVDEAVDLTQKTVKLGMFVDGSPIFLSLDIAQQGLLKAQLGAMRAYLEILNLRINSF' A
#
# COMPACT_ATOMS: atom_id res chain seq x y z
N MET A 1 15.17 15.19 -11.42
CA MET A 1 14.31 15.49 -10.26
C MET A 1 15.13 16.10 -9.14
N GLN A 2 14.57 17.03 -8.37
CA GLN A 2 15.21 17.52 -7.14
C GLN A 2 15.27 16.41 -6.08
N PRO A 3 16.22 16.44 -5.13
CA PRO A 3 16.36 15.39 -4.12
C PRO A 3 15.07 15.09 -3.33
N HIS A 4 14.28 16.12 -3.02
CA HIS A 4 13.01 15.94 -2.30
C HIS A 4 11.91 15.30 -3.16
N GLN A 5 11.93 15.48 -4.49
CA GLN A 5 11.00 14.85 -5.43
C GLN A 5 11.37 13.37 -5.63
N GLN A 6 12.66 13.06 -5.76
CA GLN A 6 13.15 11.69 -5.87
C GLN A 6 12.75 10.85 -4.64
N ARG A 7 12.84 11.42 -3.43
CA ARG A 7 12.38 10.74 -2.20
C ARG A 7 10.91 10.31 -2.26
N VAL A 8 10.05 11.10 -2.90
CA VAL A 8 8.62 10.77 -3.04
C VAL A 8 8.39 9.66 -4.05
N VAL A 9 9.17 9.65 -5.15
CA VAL A 9 9.15 8.56 -6.13
C VAL A 9 9.61 7.25 -5.51
N ASP A 10 10.74 7.27 -4.80
CA ASP A 10 11.28 6.08 -4.14
C ASP A 10 10.29 5.53 -3.10
N GLU A 11 9.67 6.42 -2.32
CA GLU A 11 8.63 6.05 -1.36
C GLU A 11 7.40 5.42 -2.02
N ALA A 12 6.94 5.96 -3.16
CA ALA A 12 5.82 5.40 -3.92
C ALA A 12 6.13 4.00 -4.45
N VAL A 13 7.36 3.78 -4.94
CA VAL A 13 7.81 2.46 -5.41
C VAL A 13 7.79 1.44 -4.28
N ASP A 14 8.38 1.78 -3.13
CA ASP A 14 8.42 0.90 -1.97
C ASP A 14 7.01 0.59 -1.44
N LEU A 15 6.14 1.60 -1.35
CA LEU A 15 4.77 1.42 -0.88
C LEU A 15 3.94 0.60 -1.86
N THR A 16 4.14 0.76 -3.17
CA THR A 16 3.49 -0.06 -4.20
C THR A 16 3.81 -1.54 -4.00
N GLN A 17 5.08 -1.88 -3.83
CA GLN A 17 5.49 -3.27 -3.62
C GLN A 17 4.85 -3.88 -2.37
N LYS A 18 4.80 -3.13 -1.26
CA LYS A 18 4.16 -3.58 -0.02
C LYS A 18 2.64 -3.75 -0.19
N THR A 19 2.00 -2.80 -0.88
CA THR A 19 0.56 -2.81 -1.17
C THR A 19 0.16 -4.02 -2.01
N VAL A 20 0.94 -4.33 -3.06
CA VAL A 20 0.71 -5.51 -3.91
C VAL A 20 0.83 -6.80 -3.09
N LYS A 21 1.89 -6.95 -2.29
CA LYS A 21 2.09 -8.16 -1.47
C LYS A 21 0.97 -8.36 -0.46
N LEU A 22 0.55 -7.30 0.23
CA LEU A 22 -0.56 -7.37 1.17
C LEU A 22 -1.89 -7.65 0.45
N GLY A 23 -2.12 -7.02 -0.71
CA GLY A 23 -3.28 -7.30 -1.55
C GLY A 23 -3.37 -8.76 -1.96
N MET A 24 -2.28 -9.34 -2.48
CA MET A 24 -2.23 -10.77 -2.83
C MET A 24 -2.52 -11.67 -1.63
N PHE A 25 -2.04 -11.31 -0.43
CA PHE A 25 -2.35 -12.07 0.78
C PHE A 25 -3.82 -11.97 1.17
N VAL A 26 -4.39 -10.77 1.18
CA VAL A 26 -5.80 -10.52 1.54
C VAL A 26 -6.76 -11.16 0.52
N ASP A 27 -6.43 -11.11 -0.77
CA ASP A 27 -7.34 -11.52 -1.85
C ASP A 27 -7.20 -13.02 -2.21
N GLY A 28 -6.03 -13.62 -2.00
CA GLY A 28 -5.72 -14.96 -2.54
C GLY A 28 -5.23 -16.01 -1.54
N SER A 29 -4.97 -15.65 -0.28
CA SER A 29 -4.40 -16.60 0.70
C SER A 29 -5.47 -17.34 1.50
N PRO A 30 -5.47 -18.69 1.52
CA PRO A 30 -6.31 -19.46 2.45
C PRO A 30 -5.99 -19.15 3.92
N ILE A 31 -4.75 -18.74 4.21
CA ILE A 31 -4.34 -18.35 5.58
C ILE A 31 -5.13 -17.13 6.03
N PHE A 32 -5.36 -16.14 5.16
CA PHE A 32 -6.15 -14.96 5.50
C PHE A 32 -7.56 -15.34 5.97
N LEU A 33 -8.19 -16.30 5.30
CA LEU A 33 -9.53 -16.80 5.66
C LEU A 33 -9.55 -17.53 7.01
N SER A 34 -8.42 -18.09 7.44
CA SER A 34 -8.28 -18.77 8.73
C SER A 34 -8.05 -17.81 9.91
N LEU A 35 -7.74 -16.54 9.65
CA LEU A 35 -7.58 -15.52 10.69
C LEU A 35 -8.93 -15.16 11.31
N ASP A 36 -8.91 -14.73 12.57
CA ASP A 36 -10.10 -14.16 13.19
C ASP A 36 -10.56 -12.87 12.47
N ILE A 37 -11.84 -12.53 12.67
CA ILE A 37 -12.49 -11.41 11.99
C ILE A 37 -11.78 -10.07 12.28
N ALA A 38 -11.24 -9.90 13.49
CA ALA A 38 -10.56 -8.66 13.86
C ALA A 38 -9.24 -8.51 13.08
N GLN A 39 -8.44 -9.58 12.99
CA GLN A 39 -7.22 -9.60 12.19
C GLN A 39 -7.50 -9.39 10.70
N GLN A 40 -8.53 -10.03 10.16
CA GLN A 40 -8.95 -9.78 8.77
C GLN A 40 -9.33 -8.32 8.54
N GLY A 41 -10.08 -7.72 9.47
CA GLY A 41 -10.47 -6.32 9.42
C GLY A 41 -9.28 -5.37 9.45
N LEU A 42 -8.31 -5.62 10.34
CA LEU A 42 -7.09 -4.81 10.47
C LEU A 42 -6.23 -4.87 9.21
N LEU A 43 -6.04 -6.05 8.61
CA LEU A 43 -5.28 -6.20 7.37
C LEU A 43 -5.95 -5.50 6.18
N LYS A 44 -7.28 -5.56 6.09
CA LYS A 44 -8.05 -4.81 5.07
C LYS A 44 -7.94 -3.30 5.28
N ALA A 45 -8.04 -2.83 6.52
CA ALA A 45 -7.88 -1.41 6.86
C ALA A 45 -6.46 -0.92 6.53
N GLN A 46 -5.43 -1.71 6.88
CA GLN A 46 -4.05 -1.44 6.52
C GLN A 46 -3.88 -1.32 5.00
N LEU A 47 -4.39 -2.28 4.23
CA LEU A 47 -4.34 -2.25 2.76
C LEU A 47 -5.03 -1.00 2.19
N GLY A 48 -6.20 -0.64 2.74
CA GLY A 48 -6.91 0.59 2.36
C GLY A 48 -6.10 1.85 2.62
N ALA A 49 -5.50 1.98 3.80
CA ALA A 49 -4.66 3.13 4.15
C ALA A 49 -3.41 3.23 3.25
N MET A 50 -2.77 2.09 2.95
CA MET A 50 -1.62 2.06 2.04
C MET A 50 -1.99 2.49 0.62
N ARG A 51 -3.15 2.06 0.10
CA ARG A 51 -3.66 2.50 -1.21
C ARG A 51 -3.95 3.99 -1.26
N ALA A 52 -4.62 4.52 -0.23
CA ALA A 52 -4.89 5.96 -0.14
C ALA A 52 -3.60 6.78 -0.05
N TYR A 53 -2.60 6.30 0.71
CA TYR A 53 -1.32 6.97 0.79
C TYR A 53 -0.57 6.94 -0.55
N LEU A 54 -0.59 5.80 -1.26
CA LEU A 54 0.00 5.69 -2.59
C LEU A 54 -0.65 6.64 -3.60
N GLU A 55 -1.98 6.81 -3.55
CA GLU A 55 -2.68 7.79 -4.38
C GLU A 55 -2.17 9.22 -4.13
N ILE A 56 -1.98 9.60 -2.86
CA ILE A 56 -1.41 10.92 -2.50
C ILE A 56 0.01 11.06 -3.06
N LEU A 57 0.86 10.03 -2.94
CA LEU A 57 2.22 10.08 -3.50
C LEU A 57 2.19 10.24 -5.02
N ASN A 58 1.32 9.53 -5.73
CA ASN A 58 1.17 9.66 -7.18
C ASN A 58 0.68 11.06 -7.60
N LEU A 59 -0.28 11.64 -6.86
CA LEU A 59 -0.72 13.01 -7.09
C LEU A 59 0.42 14.02 -6.91
N ARG A 60 1.25 13.83 -5.88
CA ARG A 60 2.44 14.67 -5.66
C ARG A 60 3.44 14.51 -6.81
N ILE A 61 3.71 13.28 -7.25
CA ILE A 61 4.62 13.01 -8.38
C ILE A 61 4.14 13.66 -9.67
N ASN A 62 2.82 13.62 -9.94
CA ASN A 62 2.23 14.26 -11.11
C ASN A 62 2.26 15.80 -11.05
N SER A 63 2.49 16.38 -9.88
CA SER A 63 2.61 17.84 -9.67
C SER A 63 4.05 18.36 -9.68
N PHE A 64 5.06 17.49 -9.82
CA PHE A 64 6.48 17.84 -9.88
C PHE A 64 6.91 18.34 -11.25
#